data_AF-A0A8H6ABC2-F1
#
_entry.id   AF-A0A8H6ABC2-F1
#
_cell.length_a   1.000
_cell.length_b   1.000
_cell.length_c   1.000
_cell.angle_alpha   90.00
_cell.angle_beta   90.00
_cell.angle_gamma   90.00
#
_symmetry.space_group_name_H-M   'P 1'
#
loop_
_entity.id
_entity.type
_entity.pdbx_description
1 polymer ?
#
loop_
_entity_poly.entity_id
_entity_poly.type
_entity_poly.pdbx_seq_one_letter_code
_entity_poly.pdbx_strand_id
1 'polypeptide(L)'
;MLTIRSNRPIRAGDYQSYEVAGFPIFLILGKDGEVRAFHNVCRHRAYTVTRKEHGSSAVLGCRYHGWSYNTYGELTKAPHFDEIPGFDRSQNSLFAIHTVTNEAGLVFVNLEASPTVSTTDTSLLDAFARKNRLDHQSIWVSGQTIEADFNWKMALRSKQLTTVVGLEDAMGKKNSIPLVASIRGYFQVKLERFSFPPFTSFHLIRGTGWWCALSFLPISEQKTAVRYDLYCSKNESSRSQEAAAKLVDILREKIRELEAMYAENQEISASGPSSLHSNVLDTQKNILNRLEDHVKLEKAQGTEIFPAMRKPRENPKFQQAEQLCKELDCKIQLATETSIMMALPPIAKATLQAAVINAGSNVLAQSIQSYRDEKPFELDLQTLFQFTTCAFVMSPMTFLWLEGLELALPGYDEKPATKPKKGNGQKEKKLNVKNTVAKIVIDQIVGGAWATVLFSLTMGLLRGQEYDALVEQVRNEFWPFLIAGFKLWPFVSVLNFTVVPADKRLLVGSMFGVVWGVYLSLMSG
;
A
#
# COMPACT_ATOMS: atom_id res chain seq x y z
N MET A 1 -9.91 11.44 -17.45
CA MET A 1 -11.33 11.06 -17.48
C MET A 1 -11.60 10.17 -16.28
N LEU A 2 -12.70 10.41 -15.57
CA LEU A 2 -13.18 9.67 -14.42
C LEU A 2 -14.72 9.55 -14.57
N THR A 3 -15.32 8.50 -14.04
CA THR A 3 -16.76 8.24 -14.20
C THR A 3 -17.35 7.80 -12.86
N ILE A 4 -18.53 8.30 -12.52
CA ILE A 4 -19.24 7.81 -11.33
C ILE A 4 -19.73 6.39 -11.64
N ARG A 5 -19.04 5.40 -11.09
CA ARG A 5 -19.37 3.97 -11.27
C ARG A 5 -20.64 3.64 -10.50
N SER A 6 -21.61 2.98 -11.15
CA SER A 6 -22.75 2.44 -10.42
C SER A 6 -23.46 1.29 -11.16
N ASN A 7 -23.62 0.16 -10.47
CA ASN A 7 -24.53 -0.95 -10.86
C ASN A 7 -25.99 -0.66 -10.52
N ARG A 8 -26.27 0.51 -9.93
CA ARG A 8 -27.59 0.96 -9.48
C ARG A 8 -27.84 2.37 -10.03
N PRO A 9 -29.09 2.88 -10.01
CA PRO A 9 -29.35 4.25 -10.40
C PRO A 9 -28.50 5.24 -9.61
N ILE A 10 -27.84 6.17 -10.31
CA ILE A 10 -27.00 7.22 -9.71
C ILE A 10 -27.93 8.21 -8.99
N ARG A 11 -27.54 8.64 -7.78
CA ARG A 11 -28.29 9.63 -7.00
C ARG A 11 -27.38 10.69 -6.39
N ALA A 12 -27.95 11.84 -6.04
CA ALA A 12 -27.22 12.91 -5.36
C ALA A 12 -26.48 12.40 -4.11
N GLY A 13 -25.24 12.84 -3.95
CA GLY A 13 -24.32 12.41 -2.91
C GLY A 13 -23.55 11.12 -3.25
N ASP A 14 -23.84 10.44 -4.35
CA ASP A 14 -22.97 9.38 -4.86
C ASP A 14 -21.61 9.97 -5.22
N TYR A 15 -20.55 9.32 -4.72
CA TYR A 15 -19.18 9.77 -4.91
C TYR A 15 -18.25 8.62 -5.27
N GLN A 16 -17.16 8.95 -5.95
CA GLN A 16 -16.08 8.04 -6.30
C GLN A 16 -14.72 8.73 -6.09
N SER A 17 -13.83 8.07 -5.35
CA SER A 17 -12.47 8.50 -5.08
C SER A 17 -11.48 7.85 -6.04
N TYR A 18 -10.41 8.59 -6.31
CA TYR A 18 -9.31 8.24 -7.19
C TYR A 18 -8.00 8.80 -6.66
N GLU A 19 -6.89 8.23 -7.12
CA GLU A 19 -5.57 8.83 -6.98
C GLU A 19 -4.99 9.05 -8.37
N VAL A 20 -4.61 10.28 -8.68
CA VAL A 20 -4.13 10.67 -10.01
C VAL A 20 -2.81 11.40 -9.82
N ALA A 21 -1.70 10.84 -10.30
CA ALA A 21 -0.37 11.43 -10.16
C ALA A 21 -0.01 11.77 -8.69
N GLY A 22 -0.38 10.90 -7.75
CA GLY A 22 -0.18 11.10 -6.31
C GLY A 22 -1.16 12.08 -5.64
N PHE A 23 -2.11 12.66 -6.39
CA PHE A 23 -3.15 13.51 -5.83
C PHE A 23 -4.41 12.70 -5.51
N PRO A 24 -4.79 12.53 -4.24
CA PRO A 24 -6.04 11.89 -3.87
C PRO A 24 -7.18 12.86 -4.14
N ILE A 25 -8.15 12.43 -4.95
CA ILE A 25 -9.30 13.24 -5.37
C ILE A 25 -10.59 12.43 -5.24
N PHE A 26 -11.73 13.11 -5.23
CA PHE A 26 -13.02 12.44 -5.37
C PHE A 26 -13.98 13.26 -6.21
N LEU A 27 -14.84 12.56 -6.94
CA LEU A 27 -15.98 13.11 -7.67
C LEU A 27 -17.23 12.87 -6.84
N ILE A 28 -18.16 13.82 -6.84
CA ILE A 28 -19.45 13.70 -6.16
C ILE A 28 -20.56 14.32 -7.01
N LEU A 29 -21.70 13.63 -7.08
CA LEU A 29 -22.91 14.17 -7.70
C LEU A 29 -23.61 15.11 -6.72
N GLY A 30 -23.76 16.38 -7.10
CA GLY A 30 -24.49 17.39 -6.34
C GLY A 30 -25.99 17.12 -6.30
N LYS A 31 -26.68 17.80 -5.37
CA LYS A 31 -28.16 17.77 -5.31
C LYS A 31 -28.82 18.47 -6.49
N ASP A 32 -28.06 19.32 -7.17
CA ASP A 32 -28.44 20.01 -8.40
C ASP A 32 -28.20 19.17 -9.66
N GLY A 33 -27.72 17.94 -9.53
CA GLY A 33 -27.42 17.07 -10.68
C GLY A 33 -26.05 17.31 -11.31
N GLU A 34 -25.27 18.26 -10.79
CA GLU A 34 -23.94 18.59 -11.31
C GLU A 34 -22.85 17.76 -10.61
N VAL A 35 -21.96 17.17 -11.42
CA VAL A 35 -20.78 16.46 -10.89
C VAL A 35 -19.68 17.45 -10.56
N ARG A 36 -19.11 17.33 -9.36
CA ARG A 36 -17.98 18.15 -8.89
C ARG A 36 -16.83 17.26 -8.49
N ALA A 37 -15.62 17.79 -8.57
CA ALA A 37 -14.42 17.13 -8.06
C ALA A 37 -13.72 17.97 -7.00
N PHE A 38 -13.13 17.31 -6.01
CA PHE A 38 -12.37 17.93 -4.94
C PHE A 38 -11.13 17.10 -4.62
N HIS A 39 -10.08 17.76 -4.11
CA HIS A 39 -9.02 17.03 -3.41
C HIS A 39 -9.60 16.33 -2.19
N ASN A 40 -9.26 15.06 -2.01
CA ASN A 40 -9.74 14.22 -0.91
C ASN A 40 -8.95 14.47 0.38
N VAL A 41 -8.88 15.75 0.78
CA VAL A 41 -8.04 16.24 1.87
C VAL A 41 -8.85 17.23 2.71
N CYS A 42 -9.04 16.89 3.98
CA CYS A 42 -9.72 17.77 4.92
C CYS A 42 -8.91 19.04 5.17
N ARG A 43 -9.57 20.20 5.10
CA ARG A 43 -8.95 21.52 5.27
C ARG A 43 -8.47 21.81 6.70
N HIS A 44 -8.81 20.96 7.68
CA HIS A 44 -8.34 21.12 9.06
C HIS A 44 -6.90 20.62 9.25
N ARG A 45 -6.65 19.32 9.04
CA ARG A 45 -5.34 18.66 9.27
C ARG A 45 -5.05 17.56 8.25
N ALA A 46 -5.39 17.84 6.99
CA ALA A 46 -5.10 17.01 5.83
C ALA A 46 -5.58 15.54 5.86
N TYR A 47 -6.48 15.17 6.78
CA TYR A 47 -7.03 13.82 6.83
C TYR A 47 -7.97 13.54 5.65
N THR A 48 -7.95 12.31 5.13
CA THR A 48 -8.80 11.88 4.01
C THR A 48 -10.30 12.01 4.33
N VAL A 49 -11.06 12.63 3.43
CA VAL A 49 -12.50 12.89 3.63
C VAL A 49 -13.32 11.64 3.32
N THR A 50 -13.10 11.02 2.16
CA THR A 50 -13.75 9.79 1.71
C THR A 50 -12.74 8.64 1.72
N ARG A 51 -12.91 7.68 2.64
CA ARG A 51 -11.99 6.53 2.76
C ARG A 51 -12.33 5.35 1.86
N LYS A 52 -13.58 5.28 1.40
CA LYS A 52 -14.01 4.25 0.46
C LYS A 52 -13.81 4.76 -0.95
N GLU A 53 -13.41 3.89 -1.87
CA GLU A 53 -13.34 4.22 -3.28
C GLU A 53 -14.67 4.71 -3.83
N HIS A 54 -15.79 4.19 -3.35
CA HIS A 54 -17.12 4.66 -3.75
C HIS A 54 -18.07 4.70 -2.55
N GLY A 55 -19.09 5.52 -2.65
CA GLY A 55 -20.11 5.63 -1.61
C GLY A 55 -21.21 6.61 -1.97
N SER A 56 -22.03 6.92 -0.98
CA SER A 56 -23.22 7.76 -1.12
C SER A 56 -23.43 8.51 0.18
N SER A 57 -23.28 9.84 0.17
CA SER A 57 -23.59 10.69 1.32
C SER A 57 -23.88 12.12 0.91
N ALA A 58 -24.93 12.71 1.48
CA ALA A 58 -25.22 14.14 1.32
C ALA A 58 -24.28 15.04 2.15
N VAL A 59 -23.63 14.48 3.17
CA VAL A 59 -22.66 15.19 4.03
C VAL A 59 -21.46 14.29 4.28
N LEU A 60 -20.26 14.79 3.95
CA LEU A 60 -18.99 14.09 4.08
C LEU A 60 -18.29 14.54 5.36
N GLY A 61 -18.38 13.71 6.41
CA GLY A 61 -17.74 13.97 7.70
C GLY A 61 -16.32 13.41 7.78
N CYS A 62 -15.33 14.27 8.01
CA CYS A 62 -13.95 13.91 8.31
C CYS A 62 -13.88 13.12 9.63
N ARG A 63 -13.28 11.93 9.59
CA ARG A 63 -13.19 11.03 10.75
C ARG A 63 -12.14 11.42 11.78
N TYR A 64 -11.36 12.46 11.53
CA TYR A 64 -10.37 12.94 12.48
C TYR A 64 -11.01 13.80 13.57
N HIS A 65 -11.59 14.95 13.20
CA HIS A 65 -12.16 15.92 14.14
C HIS A 65 -13.62 16.31 13.82
N GLY A 66 -14.28 15.60 12.90
CA GLY A 66 -15.70 15.81 12.61
C GLY A 66 -16.04 17.02 11.74
N TRP A 67 -15.05 17.68 11.12
CA TRP A 67 -15.32 18.69 10.09
C TRP A 67 -16.13 18.05 8.95
N SER A 68 -17.23 18.68 8.57
CA SER A 68 -18.21 18.09 7.65
C SER A 68 -18.47 18.97 6.45
N TYR A 69 -18.46 18.38 5.27
CA TYR A 69 -18.65 19.08 3.99
C TYR A 69 -19.93 18.64 3.30
N ASN A 70 -20.63 19.54 2.62
CA ASN A 70 -21.77 19.17 1.77
C ASN A 70 -21.29 18.70 0.37
N THR A 71 -22.24 18.39 -0.52
CA THR A 71 -21.96 17.97 -1.90
C THR A 71 -21.36 19.08 -2.78
N TYR A 72 -21.41 20.33 -2.33
CA TYR A 72 -20.78 21.50 -2.98
C TYR A 72 -19.35 21.73 -2.47
N GLY A 73 -18.87 20.91 -1.53
CA GLY A 73 -17.55 21.03 -0.91
C GLY A 73 -17.47 22.09 0.19
N GLU A 74 -18.58 22.72 0.56
CA GLU A 74 -18.63 23.78 1.56
C GLU A 74 -18.57 23.19 2.97
N LEU A 75 -17.84 23.86 3.87
CA LEU A 75 -17.75 23.47 5.27
C LEU A 75 -19.06 23.77 6.00
N THR A 76 -19.84 22.73 6.31
CA THR A 76 -21.15 22.85 6.98
C THR A 76 -21.03 22.82 8.50
N LYS A 77 -20.06 22.08 9.04
CA LYS A 77 -19.88 21.91 10.49
C LYS A 77 -18.40 21.84 10.84
N ALA A 78 -18.00 22.58 11.86
CA ALA A 78 -16.65 22.57 12.40
C ALA A 78 -16.72 22.50 13.94
N PRO A 79 -16.80 21.28 14.54
CA PRO A 79 -16.93 21.13 15.98
C PRO A 79 -15.87 21.91 16.74
N HIS A 80 -16.27 22.64 17.79
CA HIS A 80 -15.43 23.52 18.61
C HIS A 80 -14.85 24.76 17.91
N PHE A 81 -15.06 24.94 16.60
CA PHE A 81 -14.61 26.12 15.85
C PHE A 81 -15.73 27.11 15.57
N ASP A 82 -16.98 26.65 15.48
CA ASP A 82 -18.14 27.49 15.13
C ASP A 82 -18.36 28.66 16.12
N GLU A 83 -17.87 28.55 17.36
CA GLU A 83 -17.99 29.56 18.42
C GLU A 83 -16.73 30.44 18.56
N ILE A 84 -15.67 30.18 17.77
CA ILE A 84 -14.40 30.92 17.87
C ILE A 84 -14.53 32.27 17.14
N PRO A 85 -14.27 33.41 17.81
CA PRO A 85 -14.26 34.72 17.15
C PRO A 85 -13.30 34.78 15.96
N GLY A 86 -13.80 35.21 14.81
CA GLY A 86 -13.02 35.36 13.57
C GLY A 86 -12.88 34.10 12.72
N PHE A 87 -13.49 32.97 13.12
CA PHE A 87 -13.56 31.78 12.28
C PHE A 87 -14.67 31.92 11.23
N ASP A 88 -14.29 31.91 9.96
CA ASP A 88 -15.22 31.92 8.82
C ASP A 88 -15.20 30.57 8.10
N ARG A 89 -16.34 29.87 8.13
CA ARG A 89 -16.52 28.57 7.45
C ARG A 89 -16.37 28.67 5.93
N SER A 90 -16.79 29.79 5.32
CA SER A 90 -16.75 29.97 3.87
C SER A 90 -15.32 29.93 3.31
N GLN A 91 -14.33 30.27 4.14
CA GLN A 91 -12.91 30.26 3.78
C GLN A 91 -12.28 28.85 3.80
N ASN A 92 -13.04 27.85 4.26
CA ASN A 92 -12.54 26.52 4.59
C ASN A 92 -13.25 25.39 3.80
N SER A 93 -13.86 25.72 2.66
CA SER A 93 -14.37 24.74 1.68
C SER A 93 -13.26 23.84 1.14
N LEU A 94 -13.60 22.64 0.69
CA LEU A 94 -12.67 21.73 0.03
C LEU A 94 -12.02 22.41 -1.18
N PHE A 95 -10.80 21.98 -1.50
CA PHE A 95 -10.12 22.45 -2.71
C PHE A 95 -10.80 21.84 -3.94
N ALA A 96 -11.57 22.67 -4.65
CA ALA A 96 -12.27 22.29 -5.86
C ALA A 96 -11.27 22.02 -7.01
N ILE A 97 -11.66 21.08 -7.87
CA ILE A 97 -10.94 20.68 -9.07
C ILE A 97 -11.86 20.95 -10.25
N HIS A 98 -11.30 21.49 -11.33
CA HIS A 98 -12.09 21.79 -12.53
C HIS A 98 -12.63 20.52 -13.16
N THR A 99 -13.90 20.56 -13.53
CA THR A 99 -14.60 19.43 -14.16
C THR A 99 -15.28 19.85 -15.45
N VAL A 100 -15.24 18.98 -16.46
CA VAL A 100 -16.05 19.08 -17.67
C VAL A 100 -16.78 17.76 -17.86
N THR A 101 -18.10 17.81 -18.05
CA THR A 101 -18.91 16.64 -18.40
C THR A 101 -19.29 16.76 -19.87
N ASN A 102 -19.00 15.73 -20.66
CA ASN A 102 -19.35 15.72 -22.08
C ASN A 102 -20.77 15.18 -22.33
N GLU A 103 -21.22 15.19 -23.59
CA GLU A 103 -22.57 14.72 -23.96
C GLU A 103 -22.81 13.24 -23.60
N ALA A 104 -21.74 12.43 -23.60
CA ALA A 104 -21.79 11.02 -23.25
C ALA A 104 -21.89 10.76 -21.73
N GLY A 105 -21.78 11.79 -20.89
CA GLY A 105 -21.77 11.68 -19.43
C GLY A 105 -20.41 11.29 -18.83
N LEU A 106 -19.33 11.38 -19.60
CA LEU A 106 -17.97 11.18 -19.12
C LEU A 106 -17.47 12.46 -18.45
N VAL A 107 -16.81 12.32 -17.30
CA VAL A 107 -16.30 13.45 -16.53
C VAL A 107 -14.79 13.58 -16.70
N PHE A 108 -14.33 14.77 -17.03
CA PHE A 108 -12.92 15.12 -17.17
C PHE A 108 -12.55 16.02 -16.01
N VAL A 109 -11.40 15.72 -15.38
CA VAL A 109 -10.84 16.54 -14.30
C VAL A 109 -9.59 17.23 -14.79
N ASN A 110 -9.39 18.48 -14.39
CA ASN A 110 -8.16 19.22 -14.61
C ASN A 110 -7.65 19.77 -13.26
N LEU A 111 -6.42 19.38 -12.90
CA LEU A 111 -5.78 19.74 -11.63
C LEU A 111 -5.11 21.13 -11.67
N GLU A 112 -5.26 21.88 -12.76
CA GLU A 112 -4.77 23.26 -12.83
C GLU A 112 -5.45 24.14 -11.78
N ALA A 113 -4.65 24.82 -10.96
CA ALA A 113 -5.16 25.65 -9.85
C ALA A 113 -5.66 27.03 -10.30
N SER A 114 -5.44 27.40 -11.57
CA SER A 114 -5.87 28.66 -12.16
C SER A 114 -7.40 28.81 -12.04
N PRO A 115 -7.94 30.01 -11.76
CA PRO A 115 -9.40 30.21 -11.65
C PRO A 115 -10.15 29.90 -12.94
N THR A 116 -9.48 30.09 -14.07
CA THR A 116 -9.99 29.84 -15.42
C THR A 116 -9.08 28.83 -16.11
N VAL A 117 -9.68 27.83 -16.76
CA VAL A 117 -8.98 26.79 -17.50
C VAL A 117 -9.59 26.68 -18.89
N SER A 118 -8.77 26.41 -19.90
CA SER A 118 -9.27 26.13 -21.24
C SER A 118 -10.12 24.86 -21.24
N THR A 119 -11.34 24.96 -21.76
CA THR A 119 -12.24 23.82 -21.87
C THR A 119 -11.62 22.77 -22.78
N THR A 120 -11.59 21.53 -22.31
CA THR A 120 -11.10 20.42 -23.14
C THR A 120 -12.10 20.15 -24.26
N ASP A 121 -11.64 20.15 -25.51
CA ASP A 121 -12.48 19.81 -26.65
C ASP A 121 -12.80 18.31 -26.64
N THR A 122 -14.07 17.98 -26.41
CA THR A 122 -14.57 16.61 -26.39
C THR A 122 -15.28 16.22 -27.69
N SER A 123 -15.36 17.11 -28.68
CA SER A 123 -16.20 16.93 -29.88
C SER A 123 -15.94 15.63 -30.64
N LEU A 124 -14.66 15.25 -30.81
CA LEU A 124 -14.28 14.00 -31.47
C LEU A 124 -14.66 12.77 -30.63
N LEU A 125 -14.52 12.87 -29.31
CA LEU A 125 -14.95 11.81 -28.40
C LEU A 125 -16.47 11.69 -28.40
N ASP A 126 -17.20 12.81 -28.44
CA ASP A 126 -18.65 12.85 -28.49
C ASP A 126 -19.16 12.25 -29.81
N ALA A 127 -18.50 12.55 -30.93
CA ALA A 127 -18.78 11.90 -32.21
C ALA A 127 -18.54 10.38 -32.15
N PHE A 128 -17.42 9.95 -31.57
CA PHE A 128 -17.12 8.53 -31.36
C PHE A 128 -18.15 7.85 -30.45
N ALA A 129 -18.53 8.51 -29.35
CA ALA A 129 -19.49 8.03 -28.38
C ALA A 129 -20.89 7.87 -28.99
N ARG A 130 -21.39 8.90 -29.71
CA ARG A 130 -22.67 8.84 -30.42
C ARG A 130 -22.71 7.73 -31.46
N LYS A 131 -21.65 7.61 -32.27
CA LYS A 131 -21.55 6.55 -33.30
C LYS A 131 -21.62 5.15 -32.69
N ASN A 132 -21.00 4.97 -31.52
CA ASN A 132 -20.85 3.67 -30.88
C ASN A 132 -21.81 3.43 -29.70
N ARG A 133 -22.81 4.31 -29.50
CA ARG A 133 -23.79 4.26 -28.39
C ARG A 133 -23.14 4.16 -27.01
N LEU A 134 -22.05 4.90 -26.83
CA LEU A 134 -21.40 5.09 -25.54
C LEU A 134 -22.10 6.27 -24.86
N ASP A 135 -23.19 6.00 -24.16
CA ASP A 135 -24.00 7.04 -23.52
C ASP A 135 -24.33 6.69 -22.07
N HIS A 136 -25.14 7.53 -21.44
CA HIS A 136 -25.63 7.41 -20.07
C HIS A 136 -26.43 6.11 -19.79
N GLN A 137 -26.81 5.34 -20.82
CA GLN A 137 -27.45 4.04 -20.67
C GLN A 137 -26.44 2.89 -20.54
N SER A 138 -25.15 3.18 -20.72
CA SER A 138 -24.07 2.23 -20.44
C SER A 138 -24.08 1.85 -18.97
N ILE A 139 -24.16 0.55 -18.69
CA ILE A 139 -24.11 0.01 -17.34
C ILE A 139 -22.67 -0.39 -17.06
N TRP A 140 -22.10 0.13 -15.97
CA TRP A 140 -20.80 -0.33 -15.48
C TRP A 140 -20.94 -1.80 -15.06
N VAL A 141 -19.99 -2.65 -15.43
CA VAL A 141 -20.01 -4.08 -15.12
C VAL A 141 -18.93 -4.43 -14.09
N SER A 142 -17.70 -4.01 -14.39
CA SER A 142 -16.52 -4.32 -13.60
C SER A 142 -15.42 -3.32 -13.88
N GLY A 143 -14.46 -3.20 -12.96
CA GLY A 143 -13.31 -2.35 -13.13
C GLY A 143 -12.33 -2.52 -11.99
N GLN A 144 -11.05 -2.56 -12.31
CA GLN A 144 -9.96 -2.75 -11.35
C GLN A 144 -8.77 -1.88 -11.75
N THR A 145 -7.94 -1.56 -10.77
CA THR A 145 -6.62 -0.96 -10.96
C THR A 145 -5.56 -2.03 -10.75
N ILE A 146 -4.62 -2.13 -11.69
CA ILE A 146 -3.45 -3.00 -11.63
C ILE A 146 -2.23 -2.09 -11.61
N GLU A 147 -1.42 -2.18 -10.56
CA GLU A 147 -0.11 -1.51 -10.55
C GLU A 147 0.84 -2.25 -11.48
N ALA A 148 1.58 -1.49 -12.27
CA ALA A 148 2.52 -2.00 -13.25
C ALA A 148 3.84 -1.25 -13.20
N ASP A 149 4.94 -1.99 -13.37
CA ASP A 149 6.31 -1.48 -13.30
C ASP A 149 6.80 -1.03 -14.69
N PHE A 150 6.07 -0.07 -15.28
CA PHE A 150 6.53 0.67 -16.46
C PHE A 150 6.13 2.14 -16.45
N ASN A 151 6.82 2.98 -17.23
CA ASN A 151 6.43 4.37 -17.43
C ASN A 151 5.16 4.49 -18.30
N TRP A 152 4.15 5.22 -17.83
CA TRP A 152 2.85 5.37 -18.51
C TRP A 152 2.93 5.79 -19.98
N LYS A 153 3.98 6.52 -20.38
CA LYS A 153 4.20 6.94 -21.77
C LYS A 153 4.44 5.76 -22.71
N MET A 154 4.91 4.62 -22.21
CA MET A 154 5.07 3.41 -22.99
C MET A 154 3.75 2.80 -23.40
N ALA A 155 2.76 2.79 -22.50
CA ALA A 155 1.45 2.22 -22.80
C ALA A 155 0.71 3.00 -23.91
N LEU A 156 0.95 4.31 -24.01
CA LEU A 156 0.42 5.11 -25.13
C LEU A 156 1.03 4.74 -26.48
N ARG A 157 2.31 4.34 -26.48
CA ARG A 157 3.09 4.02 -27.68
C ARG A 157 2.97 2.55 -28.11
N SER A 158 2.71 1.66 -27.15
CA SER A 158 2.68 0.22 -27.42
C SER A 158 1.39 -0.19 -28.13
N LYS A 159 1.56 -0.84 -29.29
CA LYS A 159 0.47 -1.53 -29.99
C LYS A 159 0.04 -2.83 -29.29
N GLN A 160 0.74 -3.28 -28.25
CA GLN A 160 0.43 -4.53 -27.55
C GLN A 160 -0.76 -4.41 -26.59
N LEU A 161 -0.99 -3.25 -25.97
CA LEU A 161 -2.22 -3.04 -25.20
C LEU A 161 -3.44 -2.77 -26.08
N THR A 162 -3.25 -2.40 -27.35
CA THR A 162 -4.36 -2.35 -28.31
C THR A 162 -4.86 -3.73 -28.74
N THR A 163 -4.02 -4.77 -28.64
CA THR A 163 -4.40 -6.16 -28.95
C THR A 163 -5.08 -6.90 -27.78
N VAL A 164 -5.17 -6.29 -26.59
CA VAL A 164 -5.99 -6.77 -25.45
C VAL A 164 -7.44 -7.01 -25.86
N VAL A 165 -7.93 -6.29 -26.87
CA VAL A 165 -9.29 -6.41 -27.40
C VAL A 165 -9.32 -7.37 -28.60
N GLY A 166 -8.52 -8.43 -28.57
CA GLY A 166 -8.72 -9.68 -29.33
C GLY A 166 -9.82 -10.57 -28.73
N LEU A 167 -10.78 -9.97 -28.03
CA LEU A 167 -11.88 -10.64 -27.32
C LEU A 167 -12.76 -11.51 -28.24
N GLU A 168 -12.73 -11.23 -29.55
CA GLU A 168 -13.49 -11.95 -30.58
C GLU A 168 -13.12 -13.44 -30.63
N ASP A 169 -11.83 -13.79 -30.51
CA ASP A 169 -11.36 -15.17 -30.58
C ASP A 169 -11.65 -15.98 -29.31
N ALA A 170 -11.64 -15.32 -28.14
CA ALA A 170 -11.82 -15.96 -26.83
C ALA A 170 -13.31 -16.07 -26.40
N MET A 171 -14.19 -15.27 -27.00
CA MET A 171 -15.65 -15.33 -26.79
C MET A 171 -16.39 -16.12 -27.88
N GLY A 172 -15.81 -16.27 -29.09
CA GLY A 172 -16.41 -17.01 -30.21
C GLY A 172 -16.14 -18.53 -30.24
N LYS A 173 -15.07 -19.02 -29.58
CA LYS A 173 -14.71 -20.46 -29.60
C LYS A 173 -15.39 -21.26 -28.49
N LYS A 174 -16.71 -21.39 -28.55
CA LYS A 174 -17.44 -22.53 -27.96
C LYS A 174 -18.82 -22.64 -28.64
N ASN A 175 -18.83 -23.20 -29.84
CA ASN A 175 -19.82 -24.16 -30.27
C ASN A 175 -19.30 -24.85 -31.55
N SER A 176 -19.14 -26.15 -31.44
CA SER A 176 -18.88 -27.09 -32.52
C SER A 176 -19.99 -27.04 -33.56
N ILE A 177 -19.66 -26.57 -34.77
CA ILE A 177 -20.32 -26.99 -36.00
C ILE A 177 -19.22 -27.27 -37.04
N PRO A 178 -19.07 -28.52 -37.51
CA PRO A 178 -18.23 -28.80 -38.64
C PRO A 178 -18.99 -28.49 -39.95
N LEU A 179 -18.19 -28.14 -40.96
CA LEU A 179 -18.44 -28.27 -42.40
C LEU A 179 -18.48 -26.94 -43.17
N VAL A 180 -17.57 -26.93 -44.16
CA VAL A 180 -17.42 -26.01 -45.29
C VAL A 180 -16.64 -24.73 -45.03
N ALA A 181 -15.36 -24.83 -45.34
CA ALA A 181 -14.56 -23.77 -45.92
C ALA A 181 -15.33 -23.08 -47.07
N SER A 182 -16.06 -22.01 -46.76
CA SER A 182 -16.43 -20.99 -47.74
C SER A 182 -16.80 -19.73 -46.98
N ILE A 183 -15.82 -18.84 -46.90
CA ILE A 183 -15.89 -17.37 -46.94
C ILE A 183 -14.56 -16.92 -46.33
N ARG A 184 -13.51 -16.99 -47.16
CA ARG A 184 -12.18 -16.42 -46.92
C ARG A 184 -12.22 -14.88 -47.12
N GLY A 185 -13.34 -14.24 -46.77
CA GLY A 185 -13.71 -12.89 -47.24
C GLY A 185 -14.70 -12.08 -46.38
N TYR A 186 -15.00 -12.47 -45.14
CA TYR A 186 -15.83 -11.71 -44.17
C TYR A 186 -15.23 -12.00 -42.79
N PHE A 187 -14.66 -11.12 -41.97
CA PHE A 187 -14.45 -9.68 -41.94
C PHE A 187 -13.02 -9.44 -41.43
N GLN A 188 -12.24 -8.57 -42.07
CA GLN A 188 -11.18 -7.86 -41.34
C GLN A 188 -11.87 -6.93 -40.36
N VAL A 189 -12.02 -7.35 -39.10
CA VAL A 189 -12.72 -6.57 -38.10
C VAL A 189 -11.86 -5.37 -37.70
N LYS A 190 -12.28 -4.18 -38.15
CA LYS A 190 -11.61 -2.91 -37.90
C LYS A 190 -11.91 -2.48 -36.45
N LEU A 191 -10.96 -2.63 -35.53
CA LEU A 191 -11.07 -2.15 -34.14
C LEU A 191 -11.35 -0.62 -34.14
N GLU A 192 -12.45 -0.19 -33.55
CA GLU A 192 -12.73 1.23 -33.34
C GLU A 192 -12.22 1.65 -31.96
N ARG A 193 -11.03 2.27 -31.96
CA ARG A 193 -10.37 2.84 -30.80
C ARG A 193 -10.47 4.36 -30.85
N PHE A 194 -10.70 4.97 -29.71
CA PHE A 194 -10.48 6.39 -29.53
C PHE A 194 -9.52 6.63 -28.37
N SER A 195 -8.45 7.38 -28.62
CA SER A 195 -7.47 7.73 -27.56
C SER A 195 -7.71 9.17 -27.15
N PHE A 196 -7.97 9.40 -25.87
CA PHE A 196 -8.11 10.73 -25.30
C PHE A 196 -6.90 11.03 -24.40
N PRO A 197 -5.94 11.84 -24.90
CA PRO A 197 -4.71 12.11 -24.19
C PRO A 197 -4.99 12.83 -22.85
N PRO A 198 -4.08 12.73 -21.87
CA PRO A 198 -2.85 11.95 -21.90
C PRO A 198 -3.00 10.51 -21.39
N PHE A 199 -4.10 10.16 -20.72
CA PHE A 199 -4.12 8.92 -19.92
C PHE A 199 -5.13 7.87 -20.38
N THR A 200 -6.13 8.20 -21.21
CA THR A 200 -7.30 7.31 -21.39
C THR A 200 -7.51 6.89 -22.84
N SER A 201 -7.94 5.65 -23.02
CA SER A 201 -8.38 5.12 -24.31
C SER A 201 -9.69 4.35 -24.17
N PHE A 202 -10.53 4.44 -25.19
CA PHE A 202 -11.82 3.75 -25.27
C PHE A 202 -11.73 2.69 -26.35
N HIS A 203 -12.22 1.50 -26.00
CA HIS A 203 -12.22 0.35 -26.89
C HIS A 203 -13.60 -0.27 -26.93
N LEU A 204 -14.13 -0.43 -28.13
CA LEU A 204 -15.40 -1.11 -28.38
C LEU A 204 -15.16 -2.57 -28.72
N ILE A 205 -15.90 -3.48 -28.08
CA ILE A 205 -15.92 -4.91 -28.42
C ILE A 205 -17.06 -5.12 -29.41
N ARG A 206 -16.72 -5.17 -30.70
CA ARG A 206 -17.71 -5.22 -31.78
C ARG A 206 -18.62 -6.46 -31.68
N GLY A 207 -19.89 -6.29 -32.04
CA GLY A 207 -20.89 -7.35 -32.05
C GLY A 207 -21.45 -7.75 -30.68
N THR A 208 -20.99 -7.14 -29.58
CA THR A 208 -21.44 -7.48 -28.21
C THR A 208 -22.16 -6.33 -27.50
N GLY A 209 -21.95 -5.07 -27.92
CA GLY A 209 -22.45 -3.92 -27.17
C GLY A 209 -21.67 -3.62 -25.88
N TRP A 210 -20.48 -4.22 -25.73
CA TRP A 210 -19.55 -3.96 -24.64
C TRP A 210 -18.47 -2.98 -25.06
N TRP A 211 -18.01 -2.18 -24.11
CA TRP A 211 -16.88 -1.29 -24.30
C TRP A 211 -16.09 -1.13 -23.01
N CYS A 212 -14.80 -0.83 -23.12
CA CYS A 212 -13.97 -0.55 -21.97
C CYS A 212 -13.23 0.79 -22.11
N ALA A 213 -13.10 1.48 -20.98
CA ALA A 213 -12.15 2.56 -20.82
C ALA A 213 -10.90 2.03 -20.12
N LEU A 214 -9.74 2.36 -20.66
CA LEU A 214 -8.45 2.00 -20.12
C LEU A 214 -7.67 3.28 -19.82
N SER A 215 -7.33 3.48 -18.55
CA SER A 215 -6.63 4.67 -18.05
C SER A 215 -5.27 4.28 -17.47
N PHE A 216 -4.22 5.01 -17.87
CA PHE A 216 -2.85 4.84 -17.40
C PHE A 216 -2.48 6.01 -16.50
N LEU A 217 -2.65 5.82 -15.19
CA LEU A 217 -2.43 6.87 -14.21
C LEU A 217 -0.99 6.78 -13.71
N PRO A 218 -0.18 7.85 -13.82
CA PRO A 218 1.19 7.82 -13.33
C PRO A 218 1.20 7.68 -11.80
N ILE A 219 2.04 6.78 -11.30
CA ILE A 219 2.38 6.68 -9.87
C ILE A 219 3.77 7.28 -9.67
N SER A 220 4.72 6.89 -10.51
CA SER A 220 6.09 7.43 -10.54
C SER A 220 6.63 7.43 -11.98
N GLU A 221 7.90 7.76 -12.16
CA GLU A 221 8.57 7.65 -13.45
C GLU A 221 8.74 6.20 -13.93
N GLN A 222 8.66 5.22 -13.03
CA GLN A 222 8.82 3.79 -13.34
C GLN A 222 7.55 2.99 -13.10
N LYS A 223 6.52 3.58 -12.48
CA LYS A 223 5.28 2.88 -12.10
C LYS A 223 4.04 3.56 -12.63
N THR A 224 3.09 2.74 -13.07
CA THR A 224 1.80 3.15 -13.62
C THR A 224 0.67 2.34 -13.01
N ALA A 225 -0.38 3.02 -12.56
CA ALA A 225 -1.66 2.40 -12.24
C ALA A 225 -2.47 2.23 -13.54
N VAL A 226 -2.60 1.00 -14.01
CA VAL A 226 -3.44 0.62 -15.17
C VAL A 226 -4.84 0.33 -14.67
N ARG A 227 -5.78 1.24 -14.92
CA ARG A 227 -7.18 1.08 -14.57
C ARG A 227 -8.00 0.70 -15.79
N TYR A 228 -8.81 -0.34 -15.69
CA TYR A 228 -9.86 -0.62 -16.66
C TYR A 228 -11.25 -0.44 -16.06
N ASP A 229 -12.18 0.00 -16.90
CA ASP A 229 -13.59 0.15 -16.60
C ASP A 229 -14.40 -0.43 -17.75
N LEU A 230 -15.14 -1.51 -17.47
CA LEU A 230 -15.90 -2.28 -18.45
C LEU A 230 -17.39 -1.93 -18.33
N TYR A 231 -18.01 -1.69 -19.48
CA TYR A 231 -19.41 -1.30 -19.59
C TYR A 231 -20.13 -2.18 -20.62
N CYS A 232 -21.44 -2.34 -20.44
CA CYS A 232 -22.31 -2.97 -21.41
C CYS A 232 -23.60 -2.18 -21.63
N SER A 233 -24.25 -2.40 -22.76
CA SER A 233 -25.59 -1.88 -23.00
C SER A 233 -26.65 -2.61 -22.16
N LYS A 234 -27.71 -1.90 -21.76
CA LYS A 234 -28.78 -2.36 -20.86
C LYS A 234 -29.48 -3.68 -21.25
N ASN A 235 -29.37 -4.10 -22.51
CA ASN A 235 -30.05 -5.29 -23.04
C ASN A 235 -29.26 -6.61 -22.95
N GLU A 236 -28.00 -6.62 -22.47
CA GLU A 236 -27.14 -7.84 -22.49
C GLU A 236 -26.50 -8.20 -21.12
N SER A 237 -27.31 -8.30 -20.06
CA SER A 237 -26.80 -8.42 -18.68
C SER A 237 -26.43 -9.84 -18.20
N SER A 238 -26.77 -10.91 -18.91
CA SER A 238 -26.64 -12.29 -18.42
C SER A 238 -25.27 -12.96 -18.64
N ARG A 239 -24.41 -12.40 -19.51
CA ARG A 239 -23.10 -12.97 -19.89
C ARG A 239 -21.88 -12.33 -19.18
N SER A 240 -22.13 -11.65 -18.06
CA SER A 240 -21.35 -10.46 -17.69
C SER A 240 -20.09 -10.66 -16.82
N GLN A 241 -20.02 -11.71 -16.02
CA GLN A 241 -18.88 -11.93 -15.10
C GLN A 241 -17.73 -12.72 -15.73
N GLU A 242 -18.01 -13.73 -16.56
CA GLU A 242 -16.97 -14.52 -17.22
C GLU A 242 -16.17 -13.69 -18.24
N ALA A 243 -16.85 -12.82 -18.99
CA ALA A 243 -16.18 -11.92 -19.93
C ALA A 243 -15.28 -10.90 -19.21
N ALA A 244 -15.75 -10.37 -18.07
CA ALA A 244 -14.97 -9.48 -17.23
C ALA A 244 -13.72 -10.17 -16.64
N ALA A 245 -13.86 -11.40 -16.15
CA ALA A 245 -12.74 -12.18 -15.64
C ALA A 245 -11.67 -12.44 -16.72
N LYS A 246 -12.09 -12.88 -17.92
CA LYS A 246 -11.18 -13.06 -19.06
C LYS A 246 -10.44 -11.78 -19.45
N LEU A 247 -11.12 -10.64 -19.44
CA LEU A 247 -10.49 -9.35 -19.73
C LEU A 247 -9.38 -9.01 -18.74
N VAL A 248 -9.56 -9.32 -17.45
CA VAL A 248 -8.54 -9.12 -16.41
C VAL A 248 -7.31 -9.95 -16.69
N ASP A 249 -7.49 -11.23 -17.03
CA ASP A 249 -6.37 -12.14 -17.27
C ASP A 249 -5.52 -11.68 -18.48
N ILE A 250 -6.19 -11.28 -19.56
CA ILE A 250 -5.52 -10.72 -20.75
C ILE A 250 -4.79 -9.42 -20.41
N LEU A 251 -5.42 -8.52 -19.64
CA LEU A 251 -4.77 -7.28 -19.21
C LEU A 251 -3.52 -7.55 -18.39
N ARG A 252 -3.56 -8.53 -17.48
CA ARG A 252 -2.39 -8.93 -16.68
C ARG A 252 -1.27 -9.48 -17.55
N GLU A 253 -1.58 -10.32 -18.54
CA GLU A 253 -0.59 -10.84 -19.48
C GLU A 253 0.08 -9.71 -20.26
N LYS A 254 -0.71 -8.77 -20.82
CA LYS A 254 -0.16 -7.63 -21.58
C LYS A 254 0.59 -6.62 -20.73
N ILE A 255 0.20 -6.44 -19.47
CA ILE A 255 0.98 -5.65 -18.51
C ILE A 255 2.34 -6.30 -18.30
N ARG A 256 2.43 -7.61 -18.07
CA ARG A 256 3.71 -8.33 -17.92
C ARG A 256 4.59 -8.22 -19.16
N GLU A 257 4.01 -8.30 -20.36
CA GLU A 257 4.77 -8.09 -21.61
C GLU A 257 5.38 -6.68 -21.65
N LEU A 258 4.63 -5.65 -21.26
CA LEU A 258 5.15 -4.29 -21.20
C LEU A 258 6.22 -4.09 -20.12
N GLU A 259 6.07 -4.71 -18.96
CA GLU A 259 7.06 -4.67 -17.88
C GLU A 259 8.38 -5.28 -18.35
N ALA A 260 8.33 -6.46 -18.99
CA ALA A 260 9.50 -7.10 -19.58
C ALA A 260 10.18 -6.21 -20.63
N MET A 261 9.40 -5.62 -21.54
CA MET A 261 9.93 -4.67 -22.52
C MET A 261 10.52 -3.42 -21.88
N TYR A 262 9.94 -2.92 -20.78
CA TYR A 262 10.47 -1.75 -20.10
C TYR A 262 11.81 -2.04 -19.42
N ALA A 263 11.91 -3.19 -18.76
CA ALA A 263 13.15 -3.65 -18.14
C ALA A 263 14.28 -3.79 -19.18
N GLU A 264 14.01 -4.44 -20.32
CA GLU A 264 14.98 -4.58 -21.41
C GLU A 264 15.44 -3.22 -21.97
N ASN A 265 14.52 -2.27 -22.16
CA ASN A 265 14.86 -0.93 -22.64
C ASN A 265 15.64 -0.10 -21.61
N GLN A 266 15.45 -0.32 -20.31
CA GLN A 266 16.24 0.32 -19.26
C GLN A 266 17.69 -0.18 -19.28
N GLU A 267 17.91 -1.48 -19.51
CA GLU A 267 19.24 -2.06 -19.64
C GLU A 267 19.99 -1.51 -20.88
N ILE A 268 19.30 -1.42 -22.02
CA ILE A 268 19.87 -0.87 -23.27
C ILE A 268 20.20 0.63 -23.12
N SER A 269 19.37 1.38 -22.40
CA SER A 269 19.61 2.82 -22.15
C SER A 269 20.79 3.07 -21.20
N ALA A 270 21.15 2.08 -20.37
CA ALA A 270 22.34 2.13 -19.54
C ALA A 270 23.64 1.79 -20.33
N SER A 271 23.54 1.22 -21.53
CA SER A 271 24.70 0.71 -22.30
C SER A 271 24.83 1.22 -23.74
N GLY A 272 23.96 2.10 -24.26
CA GLY A 272 23.94 2.52 -25.67
C GLY A 272 24.05 4.03 -25.93
N PRO A 273 24.63 4.47 -27.07
CA PRO A 273 24.78 5.90 -27.38
C PRO A 273 23.44 6.53 -27.80
N SER A 274 23.18 7.71 -27.23
CA SER A 274 21.97 8.50 -27.37
C SER A 274 21.80 9.12 -28.76
N SER A 275 21.05 8.48 -29.65
CA SER A 275 20.80 8.98 -31.02
C SER A 275 19.32 9.06 -31.41
N LEU A 276 18.43 9.44 -30.48
CA LEU A 276 17.02 9.63 -30.85
C LEU A 276 16.27 10.73 -30.06
N HIS A 277 16.74 11.98 -30.04
CA HIS A 277 15.93 13.06 -29.45
C HIS A 277 16.28 14.47 -29.97
N SER A 278 15.60 14.96 -31.01
CA SER A 278 15.58 16.40 -31.34
C SER A 278 14.41 17.12 -30.63
N ASN A 279 13.21 16.54 -30.62
CA ASN A 279 12.01 17.17 -30.04
C ASN A 279 11.93 17.15 -28.50
N VAL A 280 12.73 16.33 -27.82
CA VAL A 280 12.78 16.30 -26.33
C VAL A 280 13.80 17.29 -25.78
N LEU A 281 14.83 17.64 -26.55
CA LEU A 281 15.80 18.65 -26.15
C LEU A 281 15.13 20.02 -25.93
N ASP A 282 14.17 20.42 -26.77
CA ASP A 282 13.45 21.70 -26.61
C ASP A 282 12.52 21.71 -25.39
N THR A 283 11.92 20.56 -25.07
CA THR A 283 11.05 20.45 -23.88
C THR A 283 11.90 20.44 -22.60
N GLN A 284 13.01 19.71 -22.59
CA GLN A 284 13.96 19.69 -21.47
C GLN A 284 14.60 21.06 -21.27
N LYS A 285 14.96 21.75 -22.36
CA LYS A 285 15.49 23.12 -22.32
C LYS A 285 14.46 24.11 -21.77
N ASN A 286 13.20 23.99 -22.15
CA ASN A 286 12.13 24.83 -21.58
C ASN A 286 11.90 24.56 -20.09
N ILE A 287 11.94 23.30 -19.65
CA ILE A 287 11.82 22.95 -18.23
C ILE A 287 13.02 23.49 -17.46
N LEU A 288 14.23 23.30 -17.98
CA LEU A 288 15.47 23.79 -17.38
C LEU A 288 15.45 25.31 -17.23
N ASN A 289 15.08 26.04 -18.29
CA ASN A 289 14.96 27.51 -18.22
C ASN A 289 13.98 27.95 -17.13
N ARG A 290 12.82 27.29 -17.01
CA ARG A 290 11.83 27.60 -15.97
C ARG A 290 12.34 27.30 -14.57
N LEU A 291 13.10 26.22 -14.38
CA LEU A 291 13.73 25.89 -13.10
C LEU A 291 14.82 26.90 -12.73
N GLU A 292 15.66 27.29 -13.69
CA GLU A 292 16.69 28.32 -13.49
C GLU A 292 16.07 29.67 -13.11
N ASP A 293 14.99 30.07 -13.79
CA ASP A 293 14.27 31.30 -13.49
C ASP A 293 13.62 31.25 -12.10
N HIS A 294 13.04 30.11 -11.72
CA HIS A 294 12.49 29.90 -10.38
C HIS A 294 13.58 30.02 -9.29
N VAL A 295 14.73 29.36 -9.48
CA VAL A 295 15.86 29.44 -8.55
C VAL A 295 16.42 30.86 -8.45
N LYS A 296 16.46 31.61 -9.56
CA LYS A 296 16.86 33.04 -9.54
C LYS A 296 15.88 33.87 -8.71
N LEU A 297 14.58 33.62 -8.84
CA LEU A 297 13.55 34.29 -8.06
C LEU A 297 13.69 34.00 -6.56
N GLU A 298 13.91 32.74 -6.17
CA GLU A 298 14.13 32.34 -4.78
C GLU A 298 15.39 33.00 -4.20
N LYS A 299 16.48 33.02 -4.96
CA LYS A 299 17.72 33.73 -4.57
C LYS A 299 17.50 35.23 -4.41
N ALA A 300 16.71 35.86 -5.28
CA ALA A 300 16.41 37.28 -5.20
C ALA A 300 15.51 37.63 -4.00
N GLN A 301 14.60 36.73 -3.61
CA GLN A 301 13.69 36.92 -2.47
C GLN A 301 14.27 36.40 -1.14
N GLY A 302 15.39 35.69 -1.17
CA GLY A 302 16.04 35.10 0.01
C GLY A 302 15.19 34.06 0.73
N THR A 303 14.14 33.54 0.09
CA THR A 303 13.18 32.59 0.65
C THR A 303 12.70 31.63 -0.44
N GLU A 304 12.32 30.41 -0.05
CA GLU A 304 11.70 29.45 -0.97
C GLU A 304 10.35 29.97 -1.46
N ILE A 305 10.11 29.88 -2.76
CA ILE A 305 8.90 30.36 -3.39
C ILE A 305 8.05 29.13 -3.70
N PHE A 306 6.89 29.02 -3.06
CA PHE A 306 5.96 27.94 -3.35
C PHE A 306 4.89 28.42 -4.33
N PRO A 307 5.00 28.13 -5.64
CA PRO A 307 4.15 28.76 -6.65
C PRO A 307 2.67 28.38 -6.52
N ALA A 308 2.40 27.24 -5.88
CA ALA A 308 1.06 26.71 -5.63
C ALA A 308 0.53 27.04 -4.22
N MET A 309 1.31 27.72 -3.36
CA MET A 309 0.87 28.08 -2.03
C MET A 309 -0.01 29.33 -2.09
N ARG A 310 -1.22 29.28 -1.52
CA ARG A 310 -2.04 30.49 -1.31
C ARG A 310 -1.23 31.46 -0.45
N LYS A 311 -1.15 32.74 -0.87
CA LYS A 311 -0.48 33.80 -0.11
C LYS A 311 -0.80 33.66 1.39
N PRO A 312 0.21 33.50 2.25
CA PRO A 312 0.00 33.32 3.69
C PRO A 312 -0.82 34.47 4.26
N ARG A 313 -1.73 34.18 5.21
CA ARG A 313 -2.33 35.24 6.01
C ARG A 313 -1.25 35.75 6.95
N GLU A 314 -0.77 36.97 6.75
CA GLU A 314 0.26 37.64 7.58
C GLU A 314 -0.27 38.09 8.95
N ASN A 315 -1.03 37.24 9.65
CA ASN A 315 -1.41 37.51 11.03
C ASN A 315 -0.37 36.89 11.98
N PRO A 316 0.05 37.59 13.06
CA PRO A 316 0.96 37.06 14.08
C PRO A 316 0.65 35.64 14.57
N LYS A 317 -0.63 35.27 14.67
CA LYS A 317 -1.05 33.92 15.08
C LYS A 317 -0.68 32.83 14.07
N PHE A 318 -0.67 33.17 12.78
CA PHE A 318 -0.27 32.23 11.72
C PHE A 318 1.24 31.98 11.77
N GLN A 319 2.04 33.03 11.96
CA GLN A 319 3.49 32.91 12.10
C GLN A 319 3.89 32.06 13.32
N GLN A 320 3.22 32.24 14.47
CA GLN A 320 3.40 31.39 15.64
C GLN A 320 3.06 29.92 15.36
N ALA A 321 1.95 29.65 14.65
CA ALA A 321 1.55 28.29 14.30
C ALA A 321 2.54 27.64 13.32
N GLU A 322 3.05 28.40 12.35
CA GLU A 322 4.04 27.91 11.38
C GLU A 322 5.40 27.63 12.04
N GLN A 323 5.83 28.50 12.96
CA GLN A 323 7.06 28.31 13.73
C GLN A 323 6.97 27.06 14.62
N LEU A 324 5.82 26.84 15.26
CA LEU A 324 5.54 25.61 16.01
C LEU A 324 5.55 24.37 15.10
N CYS A 325 4.96 24.44 13.90
CA CYS A 325 5.02 23.35 12.93
C CYS A 325 6.45 23.03 12.50
N LYS A 326 7.28 24.05 12.22
CA LYS A 326 8.70 23.86 11.88
C LYS A 326 9.50 23.20 13.01
N GLU A 327 9.26 23.59 14.26
CA GLU A 327 9.87 22.94 15.42
C GLU A 327 9.42 21.48 15.59
N LEU A 328 8.15 21.18 15.28
CA LEU A 328 7.62 19.82 15.30
C LEU A 328 8.16 18.98 14.13
N ASP A 329 8.28 19.54 12.93
CA ASP A 329 8.80 18.86 11.74
C ASP A 329 10.29 18.54 11.88
N CYS A 330 11.07 19.41 12.51
CA CYS A 330 12.47 19.13 12.87
C CYS A 330 12.58 17.94 13.86
N LYS A 331 11.66 17.85 14.83
CA LYS A 331 11.55 16.69 15.73
C LYS A 331 11.07 15.43 15.01
N ILE A 332 10.23 15.57 13.99
CA ILE A 332 9.79 14.46 13.14
C ILE A 332 10.96 13.97 12.28
N GLN A 333 11.76 14.84 11.66
CA GLN A 333 12.96 14.45 10.88
C GLN A 333 13.98 13.65 11.71
N LEU A 334 14.22 14.06 12.96
CA LEU A 334 15.02 13.30 13.93
C LEU A 334 14.41 11.93 14.25
N ALA A 335 13.08 11.79 14.20
CA ALA A 335 12.37 10.51 14.34
C ALA A 335 12.31 9.70 13.02
N THR A 336 12.40 10.34 11.85
CA THR A 336 12.39 9.68 10.53
C THR A 336 13.71 9.00 10.21
N GLU A 337 14.84 9.52 10.69
CA GLU A 337 16.12 8.79 10.66
C GLU A 337 16.06 7.49 11.46
N THR A 338 15.22 7.43 12.50
CA THR A 338 14.91 6.20 13.24
C THR A 338 13.95 5.27 12.46
N SER A 339 13.26 5.77 11.42
CA SER A 339 12.22 5.05 10.67
C SER A 339 12.75 4.22 9.49
N ILE A 340 14.03 4.32 9.12
CA ILE A 340 14.64 3.41 8.11
C ILE A 340 14.64 1.96 8.64
N MET A 341 14.59 1.75 9.96
CA MET A 341 14.35 0.43 10.58
C MET A 341 12.91 -0.11 10.45
N MET A 342 11.94 0.66 9.95
CA MET A 342 10.51 0.26 9.92
C MET A 342 10.01 -0.35 8.60
N ALA A 343 10.86 -0.51 7.58
CA ALA A 343 10.48 -1.13 6.30
C ALA A 343 10.53 -2.67 6.29
N LEU A 344 10.92 -3.30 7.40
CA LEU A 344 11.04 -4.76 7.49
C LEU A 344 9.68 -5.41 7.86
N PRO A 345 9.31 -6.55 7.22
CA PRO A 345 8.19 -7.38 7.67
C PRO A 345 8.27 -7.66 9.19
N PRO A 346 7.15 -7.87 9.91
CA PRO A 346 7.16 -8.05 11.37
C PRO A 346 8.13 -9.13 11.87
N ILE A 347 8.20 -10.26 11.16
CA ILE A 347 9.14 -11.35 11.45
C ILE A 347 10.61 -10.91 11.27
N ALA A 348 10.92 -10.14 10.23
CA ALA A 348 12.27 -9.64 9.96
C ALA A 348 12.70 -8.58 10.98
N LYS A 349 11.78 -7.69 11.36
CA LYS A 349 12.00 -6.71 12.42
C LYS A 349 12.28 -7.39 13.76
N ALA A 350 11.44 -8.35 14.16
CA ALA A 350 11.60 -9.06 15.42
C ALA A 350 12.88 -9.93 15.43
N THR A 351 13.23 -10.54 14.29
CA THR A 351 14.48 -11.30 14.12
C THR A 351 15.72 -10.40 14.27
N LEU A 352 15.73 -9.23 13.63
CA LEU A 352 16.85 -8.30 13.74
C LEU A 352 17.01 -7.79 15.19
N GLN A 353 15.92 -7.44 15.85
CA GLN A 353 15.94 -7.03 17.26
C GLN A 353 16.45 -8.14 18.18
N ALA A 354 15.99 -9.38 17.97
CA ALA A 354 16.45 -10.54 18.71
C ALA A 354 17.95 -10.82 18.48
N ALA A 355 18.44 -10.70 17.25
CA ALA A 355 19.85 -10.89 16.92
C ALA A 355 20.75 -9.85 17.60
N VAL A 356 20.34 -8.57 17.58
CA VAL A 356 21.08 -7.49 18.26
C VAL A 356 21.14 -7.73 19.78
N ILE A 357 20.03 -8.13 20.40
CA ILE A 357 19.98 -8.44 21.83
C ILE A 357 20.89 -9.64 22.17
N ASN A 358 20.87 -10.69 21.36
CA ASN A 358 21.72 -11.87 21.58
C ASN A 358 23.22 -11.56 21.39
N ALA A 359 23.56 -10.74 20.38
CA ALA A 359 24.94 -10.28 20.19
C ALA A 359 25.43 -9.49 21.41
N GLY A 360 24.62 -8.55 21.92
CA GLY A 360 24.92 -7.80 23.14
C GLY A 360 25.04 -8.70 24.38
N SER A 361 24.18 -9.72 24.50
CA SER A 361 24.27 -10.71 25.57
C SER A 361 25.58 -11.48 25.54
N ASN A 362 26.04 -11.87 24.36
CA ASN A 362 27.27 -12.66 24.24
C ASN A 362 28.49 -11.81 24.62
N VAL A 363 28.56 -10.57 24.16
CA VAL A 363 29.60 -9.61 24.58
C VAL A 363 29.60 -9.41 26.09
N LEU A 364 28.42 -9.27 26.71
CA LEU A 364 28.28 -9.15 28.15
C LEU A 364 28.76 -10.42 28.89
N ALA A 365 28.40 -11.60 28.40
CA ALA A 365 28.84 -12.87 28.99
C ALA A 365 30.37 -13.02 28.94
N GLN A 366 30.99 -12.71 27.80
CA GLN A 366 32.45 -12.71 27.65
C GLN A 366 33.10 -11.70 28.61
N SER A 367 32.51 -10.51 28.77
CA SER A 367 33.01 -9.48 29.69
C SER A 367 32.99 -9.94 31.15
N ILE A 368 31.89 -10.59 31.57
CA ILE A 368 31.76 -11.17 32.92
C ILE A 368 32.81 -12.26 33.15
N GLN A 369 33.05 -13.10 32.15
CA GLN A 369 34.04 -14.18 32.23
C GLN A 369 35.46 -13.64 32.34
N SER A 370 35.86 -12.67 31.51
CA SER A 370 37.18 -12.01 31.62
C SER A 370 37.39 -11.34 32.98
N TYR A 371 36.33 -10.71 33.53
CA TYR A 371 36.38 -10.14 34.87
C TYR A 371 36.56 -11.20 35.96
N ARG A 372 35.86 -12.34 35.87
CA ARG A 372 35.98 -13.45 36.83
C ARG A 372 37.34 -14.13 36.79
N ASP A 373 37.90 -14.25 35.59
CA ASP A 373 39.17 -14.95 35.35
C ASP A 373 40.39 -14.02 35.48
N GLU A 374 40.20 -12.76 35.89
CA GLU A 374 41.22 -11.71 36.04
C GLU A 374 42.09 -11.48 34.78
N LYS A 375 41.51 -11.68 33.60
CA LYS A 375 42.19 -11.49 32.30
C LYS A 375 41.77 -10.19 31.63
N PRO A 376 42.64 -9.56 30.81
CA PRO A 376 42.23 -8.46 29.96
C PRO A 376 41.10 -8.91 29.02
N PHE A 377 40.10 -8.06 28.83
CA PHE A 377 38.97 -8.38 27.98
C PHE A 377 39.41 -8.45 26.51
N GLU A 378 39.25 -9.62 25.92
CA GLU A 378 39.44 -9.86 24.49
C GLU A 378 38.15 -10.45 23.92
N LEU A 379 37.65 -9.82 22.85
CA LEU A 379 36.40 -10.24 22.23
C LEU A 379 36.63 -11.47 21.34
N ASP A 380 36.05 -12.60 21.72
CA ASP A 380 35.98 -13.80 20.89
C ASP A 380 34.91 -13.58 19.80
N LEU A 381 35.40 -13.19 18.61
CA LEU A 381 34.60 -12.97 17.42
C LEU A 381 33.97 -14.26 16.89
N GLN A 382 34.59 -15.42 17.10
CA GLN A 382 34.05 -16.71 16.66
C GLN A 382 32.82 -17.07 17.48
N THR A 383 32.91 -16.96 18.80
CA THR A 383 31.76 -17.18 19.70
C THR A 383 30.65 -16.15 19.41
N LEU A 384 30.99 -14.87 19.21
CA LEU A 384 30.00 -13.84 18.86
C LEU A 384 29.27 -14.15 17.56
N PHE A 385 30.00 -14.58 16.52
CA PHE A 385 29.41 -14.96 15.23
C PHE A 385 28.48 -16.17 15.39
N GLN A 386 28.89 -17.19 16.14
CA GLN A 386 28.09 -18.40 16.37
C GLN A 386 26.74 -18.10 17.04
N PHE A 387 26.76 -17.35 18.15
CA PHE A 387 25.54 -16.98 18.88
C PHE A 387 24.64 -16.04 18.08
N THR A 388 25.22 -15.09 17.34
CA THR A 388 24.46 -14.18 16.48
C THR A 388 23.79 -14.93 15.34
N THR A 389 24.49 -15.88 14.73
CA THR A 389 23.94 -16.74 13.65
C THR A 389 22.82 -17.63 14.16
N CYS A 390 22.99 -18.23 15.33
CA CYS A 390 21.92 -18.99 15.99
C CYS A 390 20.66 -18.13 16.20
N ALA A 391 20.81 -16.87 16.61
CA ALA A 391 19.67 -15.97 16.78
C ALA A 391 18.95 -15.69 15.44
N PHE A 392 19.66 -15.52 14.33
CA PHE A 392 19.05 -15.35 13.01
C PHE A 392 18.30 -16.60 12.51
N VAL A 393 18.80 -17.79 12.85
CA VAL A 393 18.16 -19.07 12.47
C VAL A 393 16.93 -19.34 13.35
N MET A 394 17.05 -19.19 14.66
CA MET A 394 16.00 -19.60 15.61
C MET A 394 14.86 -18.60 15.74
N SER A 395 15.13 -17.29 15.60
CA SER A 395 14.11 -16.25 15.85
C SER A 395 12.90 -16.31 14.91
N PRO A 396 13.05 -16.51 13.58
CA PRO A 396 11.91 -16.67 12.68
C PRO A 396 11.03 -17.89 13.05
N MET A 397 11.64 -19.02 13.40
CA MET A 397 10.90 -20.23 13.78
C MET A 397 10.15 -20.03 15.10
N THR A 398 10.79 -19.36 16.06
CA THR A 398 10.18 -19.01 17.35
C THR A 398 9.01 -18.03 17.16
N PHE A 399 9.14 -17.06 16.26
CA PHE A 399 8.08 -16.12 15.92
C PHE A 399 6.83 -16.86 15.42
N LEU A 400 7.01 -17.73 14.42
CA LEU A 400 5.92 -18.52 13.83
C LEU A 400 5.30 -19.50 14.84
N TRP A 401 6.11 -20.09 15.71
CA TRP A 401 5.64 -20.95 16.80
C TRP A 401 4.70 -20.21 17.76
N LEU A 402 5.13 -19.03 18.24
CA LEU A 402 4.35 -18.22 19.19
C LEU A 402 3.06 -17.67 18.57
N GLU A 403 3.09 -17.28 17.30
CA GLU A 403 1.91 -16.84 16.55
C GLU A 403 0.95 -18.01 16.27
N GLY A 404 1.47 -19.16 15.85
CA GLY A 404 0.69 -20.38 15.64
C GLY A 404 -0.01 -20.87 16.90
N LEU A 405 0.66 -20.84 18.05
CA LEU A 405 0.04 -21.14 19.35
C LEU A 405 -1.08 -20.16 19.70
N GLU A 406 -0.93 -18.88 19.37
CA GLU A 406 -1.98 -17.88 19.60
C GLU A 406 -3.22 -18.14 18.74
N LEU A 407 -3.02 -18.48 17.46
CA LEU A 407 -4.11 -18.80 16.53
C LEU A 407 -4.84 -20.09 16.90
N ALA A 408 -4.10 -21.13 17.31
CA ALA A 408 -4.67 -22.44 17.64
C ALA A 408 -5.41 -22.44 18.98
N LEU A 409 -4.95 -21.66 19.97
CA LEU A 409 -5.49 -21.64 21.33
C LEU A 409 -5.73 -20.22 21.83
N PRO A 410 -6.67 -19.43 21.28
CA PRO A 410 -6.81 -17.99 21.59
C PRO A 410 -6.81 -17.69 23.09
N GLY A 411 -5.92 -16.77 23.53
CA GLY A 411 -5.75 -16.45 24.94
C GLY A 411 -6.85 -15.54 25.51
N TYR A 412 -7.69 -14.97 24.65
CA TYR A 412 -8.73 -14.03 25.02
C TYR A 412 -10.03 -14.38 24.29
N ASP A 413 -11.15 -14.40 25.03
CA ASP A 413 -12.47 -14.66 24.45
C ASP A 413 -13.06 -13.37 23.85
N GLU A 414 -13.29 -13.34 22.54
CA GLU A 414 -14.11 -12.30 21.91
C GLU A 414 -15.58 -12.71 21.91
N LYS A 415 -16.40 -12.16 22.81
CA LYS A 415 -17.87 -12.32 22.72
C LYS A 415 -18.44 -11.41 21.62
N PRO A 416 -19.36 -11.89 20.76
CA PRO A 416 -20.11 -11.05 19.82
C PRO A 416 -20.95 -10.01 20.59
N ALA A 417 -20.88 -8.75 20.15
CA ALA A 417 -21.56 -7.64 20.82
C ALA A 417 -23.09 -7.74 20.65
N THR A 418 -23.80 -8.04 21.74
CA THR A 418 -25.25 -7.78 21.85
C THR A 418 -25.47 -6.34 22.32
N LYS A 419 -25.77 -5.45 21.35
CA LYS A 419 -26.27 -4.05 21.45
C LYS A 419 -25.33 -3.01 22.13
N PRO A 420 -25.29 -1.76 21.61
CA PRO A 420 -24.42 -0.71 22.16
C PRO A 420 -25.07 -0.04 23.38
N LYS A 421 -24.44 -0.10 24.55
CA LYS A 421 -24.70 0.84 25.66
C LYS A 421 -23.76 2.04 25.55
N LYS A 422 -24.32 3.24 25.69
CA LYS A 422 -23.58 4.51 25.83
C LYS A 422 -22.85 4.51 27.18
N GLY A 423 -21.52 4.61 27.14
CA GLY A 423 -20.67 4.77 28.32
C GLY A 423 -19.21 4.50 27.96
N ASN A 424 -18.32 5.40 28.35
CA ASN A 424 -16.89 5.32 28.13
C ASN A 424 -16.30 4.20 29.02
N GLY A 425 -16.36 2.95 28.55
CA GLY A 425 -15.77 1.80 29.22
C GLY A 425 -14.92 1.01 28.22
N GLN A 426 -13.61 0.95 28.44
CA GLN A 426 -12.75 -0.01 27.75
C GLN A 426 -13.33 -1.41 27.93
N LYS A 427 -13.52 -2.13 26.82
CA LYS A 427 -13.96 -3.53 26.84
C LYS A 427 -12.88 -4.36 27.56
N GLU A 428 -13.16 -4.89 28.75
CA GLU A 428 -12.26 -5.82 29.41
C GLU A 428 -12.16 -7.11 28.59
N LYS A 429 -10.98 -7.35 28.02
CA LYS A 429 -10.64 -8.64 27.40
C LYS A 429 -10.43 -9.64 28.52
N LYS A 430 -11.29 -10.66 28.63
CA LYS A 430 -11.15 -11.70 29.65
C LYS A 430 -10.20 -12.79 29.15
N LEU A 431 -9.19 -13.11 29.97
CA LEU A 431 -8.22 -14.17 29.69
C LEU A 431 -8.90 -15.54 29.74
N ASN A 432 -8.69 -16.36 28.72
CA ASN A 432 -9.12 -17.74 28.69
C ASN A 432 -8.06 -18.63 29.37
N VAL A 433 -8.24 -18.84 30.68
CA VAL A 433 -7.28 -19.57 31.52
C VAL A 433 -6.98 -20.97 30.98
N LYS A 434 -7.99 -21.68 30.44
CA LYS A 434 -7.81 -23.04 29.92
C LYS A 434 -6.86 -23.04 28.70
N ASN A 435 -7.09 -22.14 27.76
CA ASN A 435 -6.25 -22.01 26.57
C ASN A 435 -4.85 -21.52 26.92
N THR A 436 -4.74 -20.57 27.86
CA THR A 436 -3.45 -20.06 28.34
C THR A 436 -2.62 -21.15 29.02
N VAL A 437 -3.23 -21.97 29.89
CA VAL A 437 -2.55 -23.11 30.53
C VAL A 437 -2.12 -24.15 29.48
N ALA A 438 -2.98 -24.47 28.53
CA ALA A 438 -2.65 -25.40 27.44
C ALA A 438 -1.46 -24.90 26.60
N LYS A 439 -1.43 -23.60 26.26
CA LYS A 439 -0.29 -22.98 25.55
C LYS A 439 1.02 -23.14 26.31
N ILE A 440 1.02 -22.82 27.61
CA ILE A 440 2.22 -22.92 28.43
C ILE A 440 2.74 -24.36 28.45
N VAL A 441 1.86 -25.35 28.63
CA VAL A 441 2.25 -26.77 28.67
C VAL A 441 2.82 -27.23 27.31
N ILE A 442 2.16 -26.86 26.21
CA ILE A 442 2.61 -27.21 24.84
C ILE A 442 3.94 -26.52 24.53
N ASP A 443 4.10 -25.27 24.91
CA ASP A 443 5.32 -24.49 24.71
C ASP A 443 6.50 -25.07 25.51
N GLN A 444 6.28 -25.55 26.74
CA GLN A 444 7.34 -26.16 27.54
C GLN A 444 7.75 -27.55 27.02
N ILE A 445 6.80 -28.38 26.59
CA ILE A 445 7.09 -29.75 26.13
C ILE A 445 7.58 -29.75 24.69
N VAL A 446 6.77 -29.22 23.77
CA VAL A 446 7.05 -29.26 22.34
C VAL A 446 7.98 -28.11 21.96
N GLY A 447 7.66 -26.90 22.43
CA GLY A 447 8.45 -25.69 22.18
C GLY A 447 9.90 -25.83 22.65
N GLY A 448 10.07 -26.19 23.92
CA GLY A 448 11.37 -26.44 24.53
C GLY A 448 12.17 -27.55 23.83
N ALA A 449 11.51 -28.65 23.45
CA ALA A 449 12.19 -29.75 22.77
C ALA A 449 12.74 -29.37 21.39
N TRP A 450 11.93 -28.75 20.53
CA TRP A 450 12.41 -28.38 19.19
C TRP A 450 13.44 -27.25 19.24
N ALA A 451 13.28 -26.29 20.16
CA ALA A 451 14.25 -25.21 20.35
C ALA A 451 15.61 -25.74 20.81
N THR A 452 15.62 -26.72 21.72
CA THR A 452 16.85 -27.37 22.21
C THR A 452 17.57 -28.10 21.08
N VAL A 453 16.83 -28.91 20.30
CA VAL A 453 17.39 -29.63 19.16
C VAL A 453 17.95 -28.65 18.12
N LEU A 454 17.20 -27.61 17.76
CA LEU A 454 17.62 -26.63 16.77
C LEU A 454 18.87 -25.86 17.22
N PHE A 455 18.95 -25.49 18.50
CA PHE A 455 20.12 -24.82 19.06
C PHE A 455 21.37 -25.70 18.99
N SER A 456 21.31 -26.94 19.49
CA SER A 456 22.44 -27.87 19.45
C SER A 456 22.86 -28.21 18.02
N LEU A 457 21.90 -28.42 17.11
CA LEU A 457 22.19 -28.64 15.68
C LEU A 457 22.91 -27.44 15.04
N THR A 458 22.39 -26.23 15.26
CA THR A 458 22.96 -25.02 14.66
C THR A 458 24.37 -24.74 15.22
N MET A 459 24.57 -24.91 16.53
CA MET A 459 25.89 -24.74 17.15
C MET A 459 26.89 -25.80 16.67
N GLY A 460 26.49 -27.07 16.56
CA GLY A 460 27.38 -28.13 16.07
C GLY A 460 27.79 -27.93 14.61
N LEU A 461 26.85 -27.51 13.76
CA LEU A 461 27.14 -27.18 12.35
C LEU A 461 28.10 -25.99 12.23
N LEU A 462 27.90 -24.93 13.02
CA LEU A 462 28.79 -23.76 13.01
C LEU A 462 30.18 -24.03 13.61
N ARG A 463 30.34 -25.13 14.36
CA ARG A 463 31.62 -25.66 14.83
C ARG A 463 32.28 -26.59 13.80
N GLY A 464 31.62 -26.88 12.68
CA GLY A 464 32.13 -27.76 11.63
C GLY A 464 32.15 -29.23 12.01
N GLN A 465 31.26 -29.68 12.91
CA GLN A 465 31.18 -31.09 13.29
C GLN A 465 30.60 -31.96 12.15
N GLU A 466 31.09 -33.19 12.05
CA GLU A 466 30.53 -34.19 11.15
C GLU A 466 29.17 -34.71 11.65
N TYR A 467 28.39 -35.30 10.74
CA TYR A 467 27.01 -35.72 11.01
C TYR A 467 26.87 -36.65 12.23
N ASP A 468 27.76 -37.64 12.38
CA ASP A 468 27.68 -38.60 13.48
C ASP A 468 27.95 -37.94 14.84
N ALA A 469 28.93 -37.03 14.90
CA ALA A 469 29.24 -36.24 16.08
C ALA A 469 28.09 -35.28 16.45
N LEU A 470 27.41 -34.73 15.43
CA LEU A 470 26.26 -33.86 15.62
C LEU A 470 25.07 -34.61 16.25
N VAL A 471 24.79 -35.81 15.76
CA VAL A 471 23.72 -36.67 16.29
C VAL A 471 24.02 -37.08 17.74
N GLU A 472 25.28 -37.41 18.04
CA GLU A 472 25.72 -37.75 19.39
C GLU A 472 25.63 -36.54 20.33
N GLN A 473 26.05 -35.35 19.88
CA GLN A 473 25.93 -34.11 20.66
C GLN A 473 24.47 -33.83 21.02
N VAL A 474 23.56 -33.86 20.04
CA VAL A 474 22.13 -33.63 20.31
C VAL A 474 21.60 -34.64 21.32
N ARG A 475 21.96 -35.93 21.19
CA ARG A 475 21.53 -36.97 22.15
C ARG A 475 22.01 -36.70 23.57
N ASN A 476 23.25 -36.24 23.72
CA ASN A 476 23.89 -36.03 25.01
C ASN A 476 23.45 -34.72 25.68
N GLU A 477 23.26 -33.65 24.90
CA GLU A 477 22.91 -32.32 25.40
C GLU A 477 21.40 -32.12 25.59
N PHE A 478 20.55 -32.87 24.87
CA PHE A 478 19.10 -32.63 24.85
C PHE A 478 18.46 -32.61 26.24
N TRP A 479 18.66 -33.66 27.04
CA TRP A 479 18.04 -33.74 28.37
C TRP A 479 18.60 -32.73 29.36
N PRO A 480 19.93 -32.56 29.50
CA PRO A 480 20.50 -31.51 30.35
C PRO A 480 19.99 -30.11 29.99
N PHE A 481 19.93 -29.77 28.71
CA PHE A 481 19.50 -28.43 28.27
C PHE A 481 17.99 -28.22 28.47
N LEU A 482 17.17 -29.21 28.17
CA LEU A 482 15.72 -29.13 28.39
C LEU A 482 15.39 -28.98 29.88
N ILE A 483 16.03 -29.76 30.75
CA ILE A 483 15.84 -29.70 32.21
C ILE A 483 16.34 -28.35 32.77
N ALA A 484 17.50 -27.88 32.32
CA ALA A 484 17.99 -26.56 32.72
C ALA A 484 17.03 -25.45 32.25
N GLY A 485 16.44 -25.60 31.06
CA GLY A 485 15.45 -24.69 30.52
C GLY A 485 14.20 -24.56 31.39
N PHE A 486 13.75 -25.64 32.03
CA PHE A 486 12.62 -25.62 32.96
C PHE A 486 12.82 -24.74 34.20
N LYS A 487 14.06 -24.28 34.49
CA LYS A 487 14.30 -23.33 35.58
C LYS A 487 13.94 -21.88 35.21
N LEU A 488 13.90 -21.54 33.93
CA LEU A 488 13.71 -20.17 33.45
C LEU A 488 12.47 -20.04 32.55
N TRP A 489 12.34 -20.91 31.56
CA TRP A 489 11.36 -20.74 30.49
C TRP A 489 9.89 -20.90 30.92
N PRO A 490 9.50 -21.71 31.92
CA PRO A 490 8.10 -21.74 32.38
C PRO A 490 7.62 -20.38 32.88
N PHE A 491 8.47 -19.63 33.58
CA PHE A 491 8.15 -18.27 34.02
C PHE A 491 7.98 -17.32 32.82
N VAL A 492 8.89 -17.40 31.84
CA VAL A 492 8.82 -16.58 30.63
C VAL A 492 7.56 -16.89 29.82
N SER A 493 7.18 -18.16 29.68
CA SER A 493 5.96 -18.56 28.96
C SER A 493 4.69 -18.09 29.68
N VAL A 494 4.66 -18.15 31.02
CA VAL A 494 3.55 -17.56 31.80
C VAL A 494 3.44 -16.07 31.51
N LEU A 495 4.53 -15.32 31.61
CA LEU A 495 4.56 -13.88 31.32
C LEU A 495 4.10 -13.59 29.88
N ASN A 496 4.62 -14.33 28.90
CA ASN A 496 4.33 -14.14 27.49
C ASN A 496 2.87 -14.38 27.14
N PHE A 497 2.25 -15.45 27.68
CA PHE A 497 0.88 -15.82 27.33
C PHE A 497 -0.20 -15.17 28.21
N THR A 498 0.19 -14.42 29.25
CA THR A 498 -0.75 -13.69 30.12
C THR A 498 -0.70 -12.18 29.90
N VAL A 499 0.49 -11.58 29.83
CA VAL A 499 0.67 -10.12 29.86
C VAL A 499 1.15 -9.56 28.51
N VAL A 500 1.99 -10.30 27.79
CA VAL A 500 2.68 -9.77 26.61
C VAL A 500 1.81 -9.90 25.35
N PRO A 501 1.60 -8.79 24.60
CA PRO A 501 0.96 -8.83 23.28
C PRO A 501 1.69 -9.76 22.31
N ALA A 502 0.95 -10.47 21.46
CA ALA A 502 1.50 -11.51 20.58
C ALA A 502 2.67 -11.02 19.71
N ASP A 503 2.60 -9.79 19.20
CA ASP A 503 3.62 -9.14 18.36
C ASP A 503 4.93 -8.84 19.09
N LYS A 504 4.96 -8.89 20.42
CA LYS A 504 6.12 -8.53 21.26
C LYS A 504 6.72 -9.72 22.01
N ARG A 505 6.12 -10.91 21.93
CA ARG A 505 6.55 -12.08 22.73
C ARG A 505 7.95 -12.58 22.38
N LEU A 506 8.32 -12.56 21.09
CA LEU A 506 9.68 -12.93 20.67
C LEU A 506 10.71 -11.97 21.28
N LEU A 507 10.44 -10.66 21.29
CA LEU A 507 11.35 -9.67 21.85
C LEU A 507 11.55 -9.88 23.36
N VAL A 508 10.45 -10.09 24.10
CA VAL A 508 10.52 -10.40 25.54
C VAL A 508 11.26 -11.71 25.77
N GLY A 509 11.01 -12.74 24.96
CA GLY A 509 11.76 -14.00 24.99
C GLY A 509 13.26 -13.79 24.82
N SER A 510 13.68 -12.99 23.84
CA SER A 510 15.08 -12.66 23.59
C SER A 510 15.73 -11.87 24.73
N MET A 511 14.98 -11.02 25.44
CA MET A 511 15.50 -10.32 26.63
C MET A 511 15.82 -11.29 27.76
N PHE A 512 14.95 -12.28 28.02
CA PHE A 512 15.26 -13.35 28.98
C PHE A 512 16.32 -14.33 28.43
N GLY A 513 16.42 -14.43 27.10
CA GLY A 513 17.52 -15.09 26.41
C GLY A 513 18.89 -14.52 26.76
N VAL A 514 18.99 -13.25 27.17
CA VAL A 514 20.24 -12.67 27.68
C VAL A 514 20.69 -13.38 28.96
N VAL A 515 19.76 -13.55 29.89
CA VAL A 515 20.02 -14.25 31.16
C VAL A 515 20.39 -15.71 30.90
N TRP A 516 19.70 -16.35 29.95
CA TRP A 516 19.99 -17.72 29.53
C TRP A 516 21.35 -17.85 28.85
N GLY A 517 21.73 -16.91 27.98
CA GLY A 517 23.01 -16.88 27.29
C GLY A 517 24.18 -16.73 28.27
N VAL A 518 24.05 -15.84 29.25
CA VAL A 518 25.03 -15.71 30.34
C VAL A 518 25.11 -17.02 31.15
N TYR A 519 23.98 -17.65 31.47
CA TYR A 519 23.98 -18.94 32.16
C TYR A 519 24.69 -20.04 31.37
N LEU A 520 24.42 -20.16 30.06
CA LEU A 520 25.09 -21.14 29.19
C LEU A 520 26.59 -20.89 29.11
N SER A 521 27.02 -19.64 28.91
CA SER A 521 28.44 -19.28 28.86
C SER A 521 29.17 -19.60 30.16
N LEU A 522 28.52 -19.41 31.32
CA LEU A 522 29.09 -19.74 32.63
C LEU A 522 29.11 -21.24 32.94
N MET A 523 28.23 -22.03 32.30
CA MET A 523 28.16 -23.49 32.47
C MET A 523 29.03 -24.26 31.46
N SER A 524 29.33 -23.65 30.31
CA SER A 524 30.19 -24.22 29.26
C SER A 524 31.68 -23.87 29.43
N GLY A 525 32.01 -23.01 30.38
CA GLY A 525 33.38 -22.56 30.70
C GLY A 525 34.05 -23.37 31.79
#